data_AF-A0A136KYG4-F1
#
_entry.id   AF-A0A136KYG4-F1
#
_cell.length_a   1.000
_cell.length_b   1.000
_cell.length_c   1.000
_cell.angle_alpha   90.00
_cell.angle_beta   90.00
_cell.angle_gamma   90.00
#
_symmetry.space_group_name_H-M   'P 1'
#
loop_
_entity.id
_entity.type
_entity.pdbx_description
1 polymer ?
#
loop_
_entity_poly.entity_id
_entity_poly.type
_entity_poly.pdbx_seq_one_letter_code
_entity_poly.pdbx_strand_id
1 'polypeptide(L)'
;MALLPAAQKDAAYIGATGCTDNGCHGGRDEEVVYHQWIDTKHASVGTTCESCHGPGSVHRDGPAEDNILTFPKITSAVVCAQCHGKVYDEWRLSQHSKLITSPIMSAVQNPSTYARNSRCVSCHSGLWRTQIDEGGVDVPSMSNAEVQVIANNTLNDVPHTASCVTCHNPHSNTEFLSDDAKQVQLRHAVFNTDTTDIGPGMPAATVTRFNHICAQCHNGRGANPADSALTSGTARPNMHDSNQFNMLMGIGGVEGSGPVIRNTAHANIPGQCSKCHMPDSRHSFTVSFDKGCNPCHTAADAAARTSVVKQEIVDKLYALRNRMNSWALATFGDEDMWEYTATITGEGKTPPNQTLVPIQVKRARHNYYFVLRDKCFGPHNFPYADHLIRIANENMDEVFASSASMPGRDAGLTYERKMAILLSDLERTKRAGWSEDE
;
A
#
# COMPACT_ATOMS: atom_id res chain seq x y z
N MET A 1 -5.62 -22.13 -21.49
CA MET A 1 -5.57 -21.88 -22.95
C MET A 1 -5.58 -20.40 -23.34
N ALA A 2 -6.37 -19.51 -22.70
CA ALA A 2 -6.49 -18.11 -23.17
C ALA A 2 -5.22 -17.22 -23.03
N LEU A 3 -4.26 -17.60 -22.17
CA LEU A 3 -3.01 -16.85 -21.98
C LEU A 3 -1.84 -17.35 -22.84
N LEU A 4 -1.92 -18.57 -23.37
CA LEU A 4 -0.81 -19.19 -24.09
C LEU A 4 -0.54 -18.42 -25.39
N PRO A 5 0.73 -18.14 -25.74
CA PRO A 5 1.08 -17.61 -27.06
C PRO A 5 0.61 -18.52 -28.19
N ALA A 6 0.42 -17.95 -29.38
CA ALA A 6 -0.06 -18.70 -30.54
C ALA A 6 0.88 -19.86 -30.90
N ALA A 7 2.20 -19.65 -30.84
CA ALA A 7 3.20 -20.67 -31.13
C ALA A 7 3.22 -21.83 -30.12
N GLN A 8 2.59 -21.66 -28.95
CA GLN A 8 2.54 -22.69 -27.92
C GLN A 8 1.32 -23.62 -28.05
N LYS A 9 0.34 -23.30 -28.91
CA LYS A 9 -0.93 -24.05 -28.99
C LYS A 9 -0.76 -25.51 -29.41
N ASP A 10 0.23 -25.78 -30.27
CA ASP A 10 0.52 -27.11 -30.80
C ASP A 10 1.73 -27.77 -30.09
N ALA A 11 2.25 -27.15 -29.03
CA ALA A 11 3.36 -27.68 -28.27
C ALA A 11 2.92 -28.89 -27.41
N ALA A 12 3.84 -29.83 -27.23
CA ALA A 12 3.68 -30.98 -26.35
C ALA A 12 4.37 -30.73 -25.01
N TYR A 13 3.85 -31.40 -23.97
CA TYR A 13 4.49 -31.42 -22.65
C TYR A 13 5.76 -32.27 -22.70
N ILE A 14 6.87 -31.75 -22.18
CA ILE A 14 8.19 -32.41 -22.16
C ILE A 14 8.63 -32.84 -20.76
N GLY A 15 7.84 -32.52 -19.73
CA GLY A 15 8.14 -32.83 -18.34
C GLY A 15 9.23 -31.94 -17.74
N ALA A 16 9.35 -31.98 -16.41
CA ALA A 16 10.32 -31.16 -15.69
C ALA A 16 11.78 -31.46 -16.11
N THR A 17 12.10 -32.73 -16.39
CA THR A 17 13.42 -33.13 -16.91
C THR A 17 13.70 -32.54 -18.29
N GLY A 18 12.70 -32.55 -19.19
CA GLY A 18 12.84 -31.96 -20.53
C GLY A 18 13.15 -30.46 -20.51
N CYS A 19 12.70 -29.73 -19.49
CA CYS A 19 13.03 -28.31 -19.29
C CYS A 19 14.48 -28.09 -18.80
N THR A 20 15.12 -29.12 -18.25
CA THR A 20 16.51 -29.07 -17.75
C THR A 20 17.54 -29.68 -18.71
N ASP A 21 17.07 -30.41 -19.72
CA ASP A 21 17.92 -31.06 -20.72
C ASP A 21 18.90 -30.07 -21.35
N ASN A 22 20.10 -30.55 -21.66
CA ASN A 22 21.18 -29.77 -22.27
C ASN A 22 21.60 -28.51 -21.49
N GLY A 23 21.32 -28.44 -20.18
CA GLY A 23 21.75 -27.31 -19.35
C GLY A 23 20.96 -26.03 -19.62
N CYS A 24 19.67 -26.15 -19.98
CA CYS A 24 18.72 -25.04 -19.95
C CYS A 24 18.45 -24.64 -18.49
N HIS A 25 17.26 -24.89 -17.94
CA HIS A 25 16.86 -24.34 -16.65
C HIS A 25 17.44 -25.07 -15.41
N GLY A 26 18.44 -25.93 -15.58
CA GLY A 26 19.04 -26.71 -14.49
C GLY A 26 20.55 -26.92 -14.56
N GLY A 27 21.29 -26.17 -15.40
CA GLY A 27 22.70 -26.51 -15.66
C GLY A 27 23.67 -25.39 -16.05
N ARG A 28 23.33 -24.12 -15.87
CA ARG A 28 24.32 -23.03 -15.94
C ARG A 28 24.45 -22.40 -14.56
N ASP A 29 25.67 -22.05 -14.17
CA ASP A 29 25.99 -21.48 -12.84
C ASP A 29 25.20 -20.18 -12.52
N GLU A 30 24.54 -19.60 -13.52
CA GLU A 30 23.73 -18.38 -13.44
C GLU A 30 22.20 -18.65 -13.32
N GLU A 31 21.69 -19.84 -13.63
CA GLU A 31 20.25 -20.18 -13.53
C GLU A 31 20.00 -21.38 -12.59
N VAL A 32 19.83 -21.06 -11.31
CA VAL A 32 19.57 -22.01 -10.20
C VAL A 32 18.07 -22.37 -10.07
N VAL A 33 17.23 -21.96 -11.04
CA VAL A 33 15.76 -21.98 -10.91
C VAL A 33 15.22 -23.39 -10.67
N TYR A 34 15.68 -24.40 -11.42
CA TYR A 34 15.24 -25.78 -11.18
C TYR A 34 15.66 -26.32 -9.80
N HIS A 35 16.90 -26.05 -9.37
CA HIS A 35 17.40 -26.48 -8.06
C HIS A 35 16.68 -25.80 -6.90
N GLN A 36 16.17 -24.59 -7.09
CA GLN A 36 15.34 -23.91 -6.09
C GLN A 36 13.90 -24.40 -6.12
N TRP A 37 13.36 -24.66 -7.31
CA TRP A 37 11.98 -25.08 -7.48
C TRP A 37 11.75 -26.50 -6.94
N ILE A 38 12.70 -27.41 -7.10
CA ILE A 38 12.55 -28.81 -6.68
C ILE A 38 12.29 -28.96 -5.17
N ASP A 39 12.74 -27.97 -4.38
CA ASP A 39 12.55 -27.92 -2.92
C ASP A 39 11.17 -27.38 -2.52
N THR A 40 10.39 -26.85 -3.47
CA THR A 40 9.11 -26.18 -3.19
C THR A 40 7.98 -27.18 -2.93
N LYS A 41 6.91 -26.68 -2.30
CA LYS A 41 5.68 -27.48 -2.14
C LYS A 41 5.08 -27.88 -3.50
N HIS A 42 5.17 -27.00 -4.49
CA HIS A 42 4.70 -27.26 -5.86
C HIS A 42 5.38 -28.50 -6.47
N ALA A 43 6.71 -28.60 -6.37
CA ALA A 43 7.44 -29.78 -6.81
C ALA A 43 7.01 -31.04 -6.05
N SER A 44 6.86 -30.98 -4.73
CA SER A 44 6.47 -32.13 -3.89
C SER A 44 5.10 -32.72 -4.23
N VAL A 45 4.22 -31.97 -4.89
CA VAL A 45 2.88 -32.42 -5.32
C VAL A 45 2.79 -32.61 -6.84
N GLY A 46 3.93 -32.66 -7.53
CA GLY A 46 4.00 -32.94 -8.97
C GLY A 46 3.64 -31.77 -9.89
N THR A 47 3.58 -30.54 -9.40
CA THR A 47 3.33 -29.34 -10.22
C THR A 47 4.61 -28.89 -10.91
N THR A 48 4.80 -29.28 -12.17
CA THR A 48 5.99 -29.00 -12.99
C THR A 48 6.05 -27.56 -13.52
N CYS A 49 7.17 -27.16 -14.11
CA CYS A 49 7.33 -25.87 -14.82
C CYS A 49 6.17 -25.62 -15.81
N GLU A 50 5.84 -26.64 -16.61
CA GLU A 50 4.81 -26.58 -17.65
C GLU A 50 3.38 -26.54 -17.08
N SER A 51 3.19 -26.79 -15.78
CA SER A 51 1.90 -26.59 -15.11
C SER A 51 1.54 -25.09 -15.04
N CYS A 52 2.55 -24.22 -15.01
CA CYS A 52 2.38 -22.77 -15.03
C CYS A 52 2.70 -22.18 -16.40
N HIS A 53 3.80 -22.60 -17.01
CA HIS A 53 4.31 -22.07 -18.27
C HIS A 53 3.67 -22.69 -19.52
N GLY A 54 2.84 -23.73 -19.37
CA GLY A 54 2.25 -24.49 -20.48
C GLY A 54 3.25 -25.45 -21.15
N PRO A 55 2.84 -26.16 -22.23
CA PRO A 55 3.68 -27.14 -22.91
C PRO A 55 4.94 -26.50 -23.54
N GLY A 56 6.10 -27.11 -23.33
CA GLY A 56 7.40 -26.50 -23.62
C GLY A 56 8.14 -27.03 -24.85
N SER A 57 7.60 -27.99 -25.61
CA SER A 57 8.37 -28.64 -26.69
C SER A 57 8.89 -27.67 -27.75
N VAL A 58 8.06 -26.73 -28.20
CA VAL A 58 8.45 -25.72 -29.21
C VAL A 58 9.52 -24.78 -28.66
N HIS A 59 9.37 -24.36 -27.40
CA HIS A 59 10.35 -23.51 -26.73
C HIS A 59 11.70 -24.22 -26.54
N ARG A 60 11.70 -25.49 -26.15
CA ARG A 60 12.93 -26.29 -26.02
C ARG A 60 13.70 -26.36 -27.33
N ASP A 61 12.99 -26.59 -28.43
CA ASP A 61 13.61 -26.78 -29.75
C ASP A 61 14.07 -25.46 -30.40
N GLY A 62 13.49 -24.33 -29.98
CA GLY A 62 13.91 -22.99 -30.42
C GLY A 62 13.50 -21.92 -29.40
N PRO A 63 14.30 -21.63 -28.37
CA PRO A 63 13.90 -20.76 -27.27
C PRO A 63 13.56 -19.33 -27.72
N ALA A 64 12.33 -18.90 -27.45
CA ALA A 64 11.86 -17.53 -27.67
C ALA A 64 10.82 -17.14 -26.62
N GLU A 65 10.61 -15.84 -26.40
CA GLU A 65 9.61 -15.35 -25.43
C GLU A 65 8.17 -15.53 -25.93
N ASP A 66 7.97 -15.60 -27.25
CA ASP A 66 6.65 -15.70 -27.87
C ASP A 66 6.18 -17.15 -28.11
N ASN A 67 6.95 -18.14 -27.68
CA ASN A 67 6.62 -19.56 -27.80
C ASN A 67 6.52 -20.32 -26.47
N ILE A 68 6.57 -19.59 -25.36
CA ILE A 68 6.29 -20.09 -24.00
C ILE A 68 5.50 -19.04 -23.24
N LEU A 69 4.63 -19.43 -22.30
CA LEU A 69 3.98 -18.47 -21.43
C LEU A 69 5.01 -17.85 -20.48
N THR A 70 5.37 -16.59 -20.72
CA THR A 70 6.28 -15.81 -19.88
C THR A 70 5.67 -14.43 -19.56
N PHE A 71 6.47 -13.48 -19.08
CA PHE A 71 6.04 -12.10 -18.87
C PHE A 71 5.46 -11.50 -20.17
N PRO A 72 4.43 -10.65 -20.06
CA PRO A 72 3.78 -10.21 -18.82
C PRO A 72 2.73 -11.20 -18.28
N LYS A 73 2.18 -12.06 -19.15
CA LYS A 73 0.96 -12.84 -18.90
C LYS A 73 1.10 -13.92 -17.83
N ILE A 74 2.31 -14.44 -17.61
CA ILE A 74 2.57 -15.42 -16.54
C ILE A 74 2.26 -14.87 -15.14
N THR A 75 2.25 -13.54 -14.95
CA THR A 75 1.91 -12.91 -13.66
C THR A 75 0.40 -12.87 -13.38
N SER A 76 -0.43 -13.25 -14.35
CA SER A 76 -1.87 -13.27 -14.18
C SER A 76 -2.28 -14.29 -13.12
N ALA A 77 -3.12 -13.87 -12.17
CA ALA A 77 -3.58 -14.74 -11.09
C ALA A 77 -4.38 -15.97 -11.58
N VAL A 78 -4.90 -15.95 -12.81
CA VAL A 78 -5.60 -17.11 -13.39
C VAL A 78 -4.66 -18.30 -13.63
N VAL A 79 -3.34 -18.07 -13.73
CA VAL A 79 -2.35 -19.15 -13.77
C VAL A 79 -2.41 -19.97 -12.48
N CYS A 80 -2.47 -19.30 -11.33
CA CYS A 80 -2.58 -19.93 -10.02
C CYS A 80 -4.00 -20.51 -9.77
N ALA A 81 -5.03 -19.87 -10.32
CA ALA A 81 -6.43 -20.28 -10.18
C ALA A 81 -6.72 -21.68 -10.74
N GLN A 82 -5.87 -22.20 -11.62
CA GLN A 82 -5.96 -23.56 -12.15
C GLN A 82 -6.01 -24.62 -11.03
N CYS A 83 -5.34 -24.36 -9.90
CA CYS A 83 -5.32 -25.24 -8.73
C CYS A 83 -5.85 -24.55 -7.46
N HIS A 84 -5.61 -23.25 -7.29
CA HIS A 84 -5.95 -22.48 -6.09
C HIS A 84 -7.29 -21.72 -6.21
N GLY A 85 -8.34 -22.39 -6.69
CA GLY A 85 -9.63 -21.76 -7.01
C GLY A 85 -10.25 -20.95 -5.85
N LYS A 86 -10.34 -21.52 -4.65
CA LYS A 86 -10.88 -20.82 -3.47
C LYS A 86 -10.09 -19.55 -3.13
N VAL A 87 -8.76 -19.64 -3.11
CA VAL A 87 -7.89 -18.50 -2.80
C VAL A 87 -8.00 -17.42 -3.89
N TYR A 88 -8.08 -17.85 -5.14
CA TYR A 88 -8.31 -16.95 -6.28
C TYR A 88 -9.65 -16.22 -6.16
N ASP A 89 -10.74 -16.91 -5.79
CA ASP A 89 -12.06 -16.29 -5.64
C ASP A 89 -12.06 -15.23 -4.52
N GLU A 90 -11.40 -15.53 -3.40
CA GLU A 90 -11.21 -14.56 -2.32
C GLU A 90 -10.39 -13.35 -2.78
N TRP A 91 -9.25 -13.57 -3.44
CA TRP A 91 -8.39 -12.51 -3.98
C TRP A 91 -9.11 -11.64 -5.02
N ARG A 92 -9.86 -12.25 -5.94
CA ARG A 92 -10.56 -11.57 -7.03
C ARG A 92 -11.64 -10.61 -6.54
N LEU A 93 -12.17 -10.84 -5.34
CA LEU A 93 -13.12 -9.95 -4.67
C LEU A 93 -12.43 -8.83 -3.86
N SER A 94 -11.13 -8.96 -3.60
CA SER A 94 -10.36 -7.95 -2.88
C SER A 94 -10.01 -6.74 -3.75
N GLN A 95 -9.60 -5.65 -3.08
CA GLN A 95 -9.08 -4.47 -3.78
C GLN A 95 -7.72 -4.73 -4.45
N HIS A 96 -6.94 -5.72 -4.00
CA HIS A 96 -5.65 -6.04 -4.62
C HIS A 96 -5.78 -6.54 -6.07
N SER A 97 -6.90 -7.19 -6.41
CA SER A 97 -7.14 -7.59 -7.81
C SER A 97 -7.53 -6.43 -8.72
N LYS A 98 -7.92 -5.28 -8.15
CA LYS A 98 -8.46 -4.14 -8.89
C LYS A 98 -7.32 -3.18 -9.21
N LEU A 99 -7.15 -2.87 -10.49
CA LEU A 99 -6.14 -1.92 -10.91
C LEU A 99 -6.54 -0.50 -10.52
N ILE A 100 -5.66 0.19 -9.81
CA ILE A 100 -5.69 1.64 -9.67
C ILE A 100 -4.93 2.21 -10.87
N THR A 101 -5.67 2.66 -11.89
CA THR A 101 -5.11 2.98 -13.21
C THR A 101 -4.27 4.25 -13.26
N SER A 102 -4.66 5.30 -12.53
CA SER A 102 -4.03 6.63 -12.62
C SER A 102 -2.50 6.60 -12.47
N PRO A 103 -1.92 6.01 -11.42
CA PRO A 103 -0.46 5.96 -11.27
C PRO A 103 0.26 5.26 -12.43
N ILE A 104 -0.40 4.29 -13.08
CA ILE A 104 0.14 3.58 -14.24
C ILE A 104 0.03 4.43 -15.50
N MET A 105 -1.09 5.12 -15.71
CA MET A 105 -1.23 6.06 -16.83
C MET A 105 -0.22 7.21 -16.73
N SER A 106 -0.03 7.78 -15.53
CA SER A 106 0.97 8.81 -15.28
C SER A 106 2.38 8.29 -15.56
N ALA A 107 2.67 7.01 -15.26
CA ALA A 107 3.94 6.39 -15.63
C ALA A 107 4.11 6.16 -17.15
N VAL A 108 3.03 5.96 -17.90
CA VAL A 108 3.08 5.95 -19.38
C VAL A 108 3.40 7.35 -19.92
N GLN A 109 2.75 8.38 -19.39
CA GLN A 109 2.90 9.77 -19.86
C GLN A 109 4.23 10.40 -19.45
N ASN A 110 4.64 10.21 -18.18
CA ASN A 110 5.89 10.71 -17.64
C ASN A 110 6.64 9.63 -16.82
N PRO A 111 7.32 8.70 -17.53
CA PRO A 111 8.10 7.61 -16.93
C PRO A 111 9.12 8.05 -15.88
N SER A 112 9.77 9.18 -16.13
CA SER A 112 10.83 9.68 -15.27
C SER A 112 10.30 10.04 -13.88
N THR A 113 9.21 10.82 -13.85
CA THR A 113 8.61 11.26 -12.59
C THR A 113 7.90 10.13 -11.89
N TYR A 114 6.97 9.43 -12.56
CA TYR A 114 6.03 8.54 -11.86
C TYR A 114 6.53 7.11 -11.68
N ALA A 115 7.43 6.62 -12.54
CA ALA A 115 8.03 5.29 -12.37
C ALA A 115 9.41 5.36 -11.72
N ARG A 116 10.35 6.12 -12.26
CA ARG A 116 11.76 6.09 -11.78
C ARG A 116 11.99 6.87 -10.50
N ASN A 117 11.44 8.07 -10.38
CA ASN A 117 11.67 8.92 -9.20
C ASN A 117 10.66 8.62 -8.09
N SER A 118 9.36 8.76 -8.40
CA SER A 118 8.30 8.57 -7.42
C SER A 118 7.87 7.12 -7.23
N ARG A 119 8.33 6.16 -8.04
CA ARG A 119 8.10 4.71 -7.81
C ARG A 119 6.64 4.33 -7.60
N CYS A 120 5.69 5.02 -8.24
CA CYS A 120 4.28 4.75 -8.04
C CYS A 120 3.91 3.34 -8.54
N VAL A 121 4.51 2.93 -9.66
CA VAL A 121 4.32 1.60 -10.28
C VAL A 121 4.73 0.43 -9.37
N SER A 122 5.67 0.62 -8.44
CA SER A 122 6.11 -0.41 -7.49
C SER A 122 4.99 -0.90 -6.55
N CYS A 123 4.00 -0.04 -6.29
CA CYS A 123 2.85 -0.37 -5.45
C CYS A 123 1.55 -0.53 -6.25
N HIS A 124 1.48 0.02 -7.46
CA HIS A 124 0.25 0.09 -8.25
C HIS A 124 0.21 -0.88 -9.45
N SER A 125 1.32 -1.58 -9.74
CA SER A 125 1.39 -2.62 -10.77
C SER A 125 2.00 -3.90 -10.20
N GLY A 126 1.20 -4.98 -10.18
CA GLY A 126 1.68 -6.30 -9.76
C GLY A 126 2.75 -6.83 -10.71
N LEU A 127 2.65 -6.51 -12.00
CA LEU A 127 3.64 -6.86 -13.02
C LEU A 127 4.98 -6.16 -12.76
N TRP A 128 4.96 -4.84 -12.57
CA TRP A 128 6.17 -4.07 -12.29
C TRP A 128 6.85 -4.62 -11.04
N ARG A 129 6.08 -4.80 -9.96
CA ARG A 129 6.60 -5.31 -8.71
C ARG A 129 7.31 -6.64 -8.92
N THR A 130 6.65 -7.62 -9.52
CA THR A 130 7.22 -8.96 -9.73
C THR A 130 8.39 -8.98 -10.73
N GLN A 131 8.30 -8.25 -11.85
CA GLN A 131 9.30 -8.33 -12.91
C GLN A 131 10.52 -7.45 -12.62
N ILE A 132 10.32 -6.29 -12.00
CA ILE A 132 11.33 -5.24 -11.89
C ILE A 132 11.87 -5.16 -10.47
N ASP A 133 11.01 -4.90 -9.49
CA ASP A 133 11.49 -4.70 -8.11
C ASP A 133 11.99 -6.03 -7.52
N GLU A 134 11.19 -7.10 -7.62
CA GLU A 134 11.57 -8.44 -7.16
C GLU A 134 12.58 -9.13 -8.08
N GLY A 135 12.64 -8.70 -9.34
CA GLY A 135 13.66 -9.15 -10.31
C GLY A 135 15.02 -8.49 -10.10
N GLY A 136 15.14 -7.53 -9.18
CA GLY A 136 16.40 -6.84 -8.89
C GLY A 136 16.86 -5.88 -10.00
N VAL A 137 15.95 -5.46 -10.89
CA VAL A 137 16.27 -4.58 -12.01
C VAL A 137 16.63 -3.18 -11.49
N ASP A 138 17.72 -2.62 -12.01
CA ASP A 138 18.15 -1.27 -11.67
C ASP A 138 17.28 -0.21 -12.36
N VAL A 139 16.15 0.13 -11.75
CA VAL A 139 15.16 1.06 -12.30
C VAL A 139 15.72 2.43 -12.75
N PRO A 140 16.69 3.08 -12.06
CA PRO A 140 17.32 4.31 -12.57
C PRO A 140 17.95 4.14 -13.96
N SER A 141 18.43 2.95 -14.31
CA SER A 141 19.03 2.66 -15.61
C SER A 141 18.03 2.38 -16.74
N MET A 142 16.76 2.11 -16.40
CA MET A 142 15.72 1.81 -17.40
C MET A 142 15.43 3.03 -18.28
N SER A 143 15.33 2.82 -19.59
CA SER A 143 14.89 3.83 -20.56
C SER A 143 13.39 4.13 -20.41
N ASN A 144 12.96 5.30 -20.90
CA ASN A 144 11.53 5.65 -20.91
C ASN A 144 10.69 4.62 -21.68
N ALA A 145 11.22 4.08 -22.78
CA ALA A 145 10.52 3.10 -23.61
C ALA A 145 10.28 1.78 -22.86
N GLU A 146 11.28 1.27 -22.14
CA GLU A 146 11.13 0.06 -21.32
C GLU A 146 10.06 0.24 -20.23
N VAL A 147 10.10 1.39 -19.54
CA VAL A 147 9.08 1.73 -18.53
C VAL A 147 7.68 1.76 -19.14
N GLN A 148 7.52 2.43 -20.28
CA GLN A 148 6.24 2.54 -20.97
C GLN A 148 5.71 1.18 -21.41
N VAL A 149 6.57 0.28 -21.89
CA VAL A 149 6.19 -1.09 -22.24
C VAL A 149 5.60 -1.82 -21.03
N ILE A 150 6.26 -1.80 -19.88
CA ILE A 150 5.79 -2.50 -18.68
C ILE A 150 4.49 -1.87 -18.14
N ALA A 151 4.39 -0.54 -18.16
CA ALA A 151 3.18 0.16 -17.76
C ALA A 151 1.99 -0.16 -18.69
N ASN A 152 2.21 -0.21 -20.01
CA ASN A 152 1.20 -0.62 -20.98
C ASN A 152 0.80 -2.09 -20.83
N ASN A 153 1.74 -2.99 -20.56
CA ASN A 153 1.46 -4.39 -20.30
C ASN A 153 0.63 -4.57 -19.01
N THR A 154 0.87 -3.74 -18.00
CA THR A 154 0.01 -3.70 -16.81
C THR A 154 -1.41 -3.31 -17.18
N LEU A 155 -1.61 -2.27 -18.01
CA LEU A 155 -2.94 -1.81 -18.39
C LEU A 155 -3.70 -2.82 -19.26
N ASN A 156 -3.00 -3.46 -20.20
CA ASN A 156 -3.64 -4.19 -21.30
C ASN A 156 -3.61 -5.72 -21.13
N ASP A 157 -2.58 -6.29 -20.51
CA ASP A 157 -2.41 -7.74 -20.42
C ASP A 157 -2.73 -8.29 -19.03
N VAL A 158 -2.29 -7.60 -17.97
CA VAL A 158 -2.41 -8.06 -16.58
C VAL A 158 -2.87 -6.93 -15.64
N PRO A 159 -4.12 -6.46 -15.77
CA PRO A 159 -4.62 -5.27 -15.08
C PRO A 159 -4.95 -5.53 -13.60
N HIS A 160 -3.90 -5.72 -12.80
CA HIS A 160 -3.98 -5.95 -11.36
C HIS A 160 -2.96 -5.08 -10.61
N THR A 161 -3.40 -4.49 -9.50
CA THR A 161 -2.49 -3.78 -8.59
C THR A 161 -1.55 -4.74 -7.87
N ALA A 162 -2.02 -5.92 -7.47
CA ALA A 162 -1.18 -7.02 -7.00
C ALA A 162 -1.79 -8.37 -7.40
N SER A 163 -0.94 -9.33 -7.79
CA SER A 163 -1.33 -10.71 -8.09
C SER A 163 -0.67 -11.70 -7.11
N CYS A 164 -0.91 -13.00 -7.29
CA CYS A 164 -0.34 -14.04 -6.44
C CYS A 164 1.19 -13.94 -6.39
N VAL A 165 1.83 -13.71 -7.53
CA VAL A 165 3.30 -13.66 -7.66
C VAL A 165 3.90 -12.33 -7.18
N THR A 166 3.06 -11.34 -6.84
CA THR A 166 3.49 -10.13 -6.14
C THR A 166 3.93 -10.44 -4.71
N CYS A 167 3.28 -11.43 -4.07
CA CYS A 167 3.58 -11.81 -2.68
C CYS A 167 4.32 -13.14 -2.56
N HIS A 168 4.07 -14.07 -3.48
CA HIS A 168 4.64 -15.41 -3.46
C HIS A 168 5.68 -15.59 -4.57
N ASN A 169 6.78 -16.28 -4.27
CA ASN A 169 7.77 -16.70 -5.24
C ASN A 169 7.48 -18.13 -5.69
N PRO A 170 6.92 -18.38 -6.89
CA PRO A 170 6.59 -19.74 -7.33
C PRO A 170 7.83 -20.64 -7.56
N HIS A 171 9.02 -20.06 -7.68
CA HIS A 171 10.24 -20.77 -8.09
C HIS A 171 11.15 -21.19 -6.94
N SER A 172 10.93 -20.70 -5.71
CA SER A 172 11.78 -21.07 -4.59
C SER A 172 11.06 -21.01 -3.25
N ASN A 173 11.52 -21.83 -2.32
CA ASN A 173 11.33 -21.53 -0.91
C ASN A 173 12.15 -20.27 -0.57
N THR A 174 11.63 -19.48 0.36
CA THR A 174 12.32 -18.30 0.88
C THR A 174 12.54 -18.47 2.38
N GLU A 175 13.34 -17.61 2.99
CA GLU A 175 13.49 -17.59 4.44
C GLU A 175 12.22 -17.08 5.18
N PHE A 176 11.26 -16.53 4.43
CA PHE A 176 10.07 -15.91 4.99
C PHE A 176 8.91 -16.90 5.13
N LEU A 177 8.52 -17.13 6.38
CA LEU A 177 7.42 -18.02 6.73
C LEU A 177 6.13 -17.23 7.01
N SER A 178 4.99 -17.91 6.93
CA SER A 178 3.72 -17.38 7.44
C SER A 178 3.72 -17.23 8.97
N ASP A 179 2.67 -16.62 9.51
CA ASP A 179 2.48 -16.41 10.95
C ASP A 179 2.35 -17.71 11.75
N ASP A 180 1.96 -18.82 11.10
CA ASP A 180 1.97 -20.17 11.63
C ASP A 180 3.24 -20.99 11.28
N ALA A 181 4.31 -20.30 10.92
CA ALA A 181 5.64 -20.85 10.61
C ALA A 181 5.66 -21.86 9.45
N LYS A 182 4.74 -21.73 8.49
CA LYS A 182 4.73 -22.57 7.29
C LYS A 182 5.51 -21.92 6.15
N GLN A 183 6.18 -22.77 5.38
CA GLN A 183 6.76 -22.38 4.11
C GLN A 183 5.64 -22.21 3.08
N VAL A 184 5.34 -20.95 2.73
CA VAL A 184 4.37 -20.57 1.69
C VAL A 184 5.00 -19.67 0.63
N GLN A 185 6.33 -19.70 0.53
CA GLN A 185 7.15 -19.04 -0.50
C GLN A 185 6.94 -17.52 -0.52
N LEU A 186 6.87 -16.85 0.64
CA LEU A 186 6.65 -15.40 0.70
C LEU A 186 7.90 -14.64 0.25
N ARG A 187 7.73 -13.53 -0.47
CA ARG A 187 8.86 -12.70 -0.92
C ARG A 187 9.48 -11.84 0.18
N HIS A 188 8.70 -11.54 1.21
CA HIS A 188 9.09 -10.68 2.33
C HIS A 188 8.50 -11.16 3.64
N ALA A 189 9.05 -10.66 4.75
CA ALA A 189 8.59 -10.98 6.09
C ALA A 189 7.13 -10.54 6.34
N VAL A 190 6.40 -11.30 7.16
CA VAL A 190 5.08 -10.91 7.70
C VAL A 190 5.19 -10.15 9.04
N PHE A 191 6.41 -10.03 9.55
CA PHE A 191 6.72 -9.36 10.81
C PHE A 191 8.00 -8.56 10.66
N ASN A 192 7.94 -7.26 10.92
CA ASN A 192 9.12 -6.41 11.01
C ASN A 192 8.79 -5.22 11.92
N THR A 193 9.70 -4.85 12.82
CA THR A 193 9.55 -3.66 13.69
C THR A 193 10.65 -2.63 13.48
N ASP A 194 11.65 -2.93 12.64
CA ASP A 194 12.64 -1.95 12.24
C ASP A 194 12.01 -1.01 11.20
N THR A 195 11.77 0.23 11.62
CA THR A 195 11.12 1.22 10.76
C THR A 195 12.12 2.13 10.04
N THR A 196 13.41 1.82 10.07
CA THR A 196 14.47 2.70 9.53
C THR A 196 14.20 3.08 8.07
N ASP A 197 13.88 2.10 7.23
CA ASP A 197 13.69 2.29 5.79
C ASP A 197 12.38 2.99 5.39
N ILE A 198 11.45 3.13 6.33
CA ILE A 198 10.17 3.83 6.15
C ILE A 198 10.04 5.04 7.08
N GLY A 199 11.14 5.43 7.72
CA GLY A 199 11.21 6.55 8.64
C GLY A 199 10.99 7.89 7.95
N PRO A 200 10.85 8.98 8.74
CA PRO A 200 10.65 10.31 8.20
C PRO A 200 11.72 10.75 7.21
N GLY A 201 11.31 11.21 6.04
CA GLY A 201 12.18 11.74 4.98
C GLY A 201 12.84 10.70 4.07
N MET A 202 12.58 9.40 4.27
CA MET A 202 13.18 8.35 3.43
C MET A 202 12.68 8.42 1.97
N PRO A 203 13.57 8.24 0.98
CA PRO A 203 13.22 8.37 -0.43
C PRO A 203 12.39 7.19 -0.95
N ALA A 204 11.66 7.41 -2.04
CA ALA A 204 10.81 6.42 -2.68
C ALA A 204 11.52 5.09 -2.99
N ALA A 205 12.79 5.14 -3.40
CA ALA A 205 13.59 3.95 -3.72
C ALA A 205 13.88 3.06 -2.49
N THR A 206 13.91 3.64 -1.29
CA THR A 206 14.10 2.89 -0.04
C THR A 206 12.77 2.35 0.48
N VAL A 207 11.75 3.21 0.60
CA VAL A 207 10.47 2.84 1.22
C VAL A 207 9.71 1.74 0.45
N THR A 208 9.92 1.63 -0.86
CA THR A 208 9.26 0.62 -1.73
C THR A 208 9.90 -0.76 -1.62
N ARG A 209 11.13 -0.84 -1.10
CA ARG A 209 11.90 -2.08 -0.88
C ARG A 209 11.86 -2.54 0.58
N PHE A 210 11.03 -1.89 1.41
CA PHE A 210 10.92 -2.23 2.81
C PHE A 210 10.58 -3.72 3.00
N ASN A 211 11.38 -4.43 3.81
CA ASN A 211 11.20 -5.86 4.02
C ASN A 211 10.02 -6.15 4.96
N HIS A 212 8.83 -6.02 4.42
CA HIS A 212 7.59 -6.47 5.02
C HIS A 212 6.51 -6.59 3.93
N ILE A 213 5.88 -7.76 3.80
CA ILE A 213 5.01 -8.12 2.66
C ILE A 213 3.84 -7.16 2.44
N CYS A 214 3.23 -6.65 3.51
CA CYS A 214 2.16 -5.64 3.41
C CYS A 214 2.72 -4.21 3.32
N ALA A 215 3.68 -3.87 4.19
CA ALA A 215 4.17 -2.52 4.37
C ALA A 215 5.13 -2.05 3.28
N GLN A 216 5.57 -2.93 2.37
CA GLN A 216 6.24 -2.53 1.14
C GLN A 216 5.39 -1.58 0.27
N CYS A 217 4.06 -1.64 0.41
CA CYS A 217 3.10 -0.73 -0.25
C CYS A 217 2.30 0.09 0.76
N HIS A 218 1.95 -0.51 1.90
CA HIS A 218 1.18 0.12 2.97
C HIS A 218 2.07 0.88 3.97
N ASN A 219 2.94 1.74 3.43
CA ASN A 219 3.71 2.71 4.20
C ASN A 219 3.39 4.16 3.79
N GLY A 220 3.69 5.09 4.68
CA GLY A 220 3.47 6.53 4.52
C GLY A 220 4.47 7.21 3.58
N ARG A 221 5.32 6.43 2.89
CA ARG A 221 6.30 6.87 1.89
C ARG A 221 7.27 7.95 2.37
N GLY A 222 7.83 7.74 3.56
CA GLY A 222 8.81 8.67 4.15
C GLY A 222 8.19 9.96 4.66
N ALA A 223 6.89 9.94 5.01
CA ALA A 223 6.18 11.04 5.65
C ALA A 223 7.05 11.80 6.66
N ASN A 224 7.26 13.10 6.44
CA ASN A 224 8.17 13.90 7.26
C ASN A 224 7.40 14.95 8.08
N PRO A 225 7.25 14.78 9.41
CA PRO A 225 6.51 15.71 10.25
C PRO A 225 7.32 16.95 10.66
N ALA A 226 8.58 17.10 10.21
CA ALA A 226 9.40 18.25 10.57
C ALA A 226 8.83 19.56 10.02
N ASP A 227 8.94 20.63 10.79
CA ASP A 227 8.39 21.95 10.41
C ASP A 227 8.91 22.46 9.07
N SER A 228 10.17 22.17 8.73
CA SER A 228 10.74 22.53 7.43
C SER A 228 10.01 21.85 6.27
N ALA A 229 9.66 20.57 6.42
CA ALA A 229 8.89 19.81 5.45
C ALA A 229 7.43 20.29 5.39
N LEU A 230 6.81 20.58 6.53
CA LEU A 230 5.43 21.09 6.57
C LEU A 230 5.31 22.52 6.04
N THR A 231 6.35 23.34 6.21
CA THR A 231 6.40 24.73 5.72
C THR A 231 6.53 24.79 4.21
N SER A 232 7.35 23.91 3.63
CA SER A 232 7.59 23.83 2.18
C SER A 232 6.54 22.98 1.45
N GLY A 233 6.07 21.89 2.05
CA GLY A 233 5.09 20.97 1.51
C GLY A 233 3.64 21.40 1.75
N THR A 234 3.20 22.45 1.07
CA THR A 234 1.85 23.02 1.23
C THR A 234 0.89 22.67 0.10
N ALA A 235 1.39 22.07 -0.97
CA ALA A 235 0.59 21.67 -2.13
C ALA A 235 -0.33 20.49 -1.84
N ARG A 236 0.18 19.47 -1.16
CA ARG A 236 -0.50 18.19 -0.87
C ARG A 236 0.01 17.63 0.45
N PRO A 237 -0.74 16.73 1.13
CA PRO A 237 -0.18 15.99 2.25
C PRO A 237 1.10 15.27 1.83
N ASN A 238 2.16 15.40 2.63
CA ASN A 238 3.48 14.84 2.30
C ASN A 238 3.59 13.33 2.60
N MET A 239 2.52 12.73 3.11
CA MET A 239 2.39 11.30 3.32
C MET A 239 1.49 10.69 2.23
N HIS A 240 1.61 9.40 1.99
CA HIS A 240 0.76 8.69 1.03
C HIS A 240 -0.51 8.12 1.68
N ASP A 241 -1.61 7.96 0.92
CA ASP A 241 -2.91 7.42 1.38
C ASP A 241 -2.88 5.99 1.96
N SER A 242 -1.70 5.37 2.05
CA SER A 242 -1.47 4.01 2.52
C SER A 242 -0.53 3.95 3.74
N ASN A 243 -0.62 4.88 4.69
CA ASN A 243 0.25 4.94 5.87
C ASN A 243 -0.06 3.96 7.00
N GLN A 244 -0.74 2.84 6.71
CA GLN A 244 -1.23 1.93 7.74
C GLN A 244 -0.10 1.38 8.63
N PHE A 245 1.05 1.05 8.04
CA PHE A 245 2.16 0.52 8.83
C PHE A 245 2.86 1.59 9.67
N ASN A 246 2.94 2.84 9.18
CA ASN A 246 3.43 3.97 9.97
C ASN A 246 2.51 4.25 11.17
N MET A 247 1.18 4.13 11.00
CA MET A 247 0.23 4.21 12.12
C MET A 247 0.43 3.05 13.10
N LEU A 248 0.49 1.81 12.60
CA LEU A 248 0.70 0.61 13.41
C LEU A 248 1.94 0.74 14.30
N MET A 249 3.07 1.14 13.70
CA MET A 249 4.35 1.32 14.39
C MET A 249 4.45 2.65 15.17
N GLY A 250 3.47 3.53 15.01
CA GLY A 250 3.41 4.82 15.66
C GLY A 250 4.56 5.74 15.26
N ILE A 251 4.75 6.01 13.97
CA ILE A 251 5.79 6.92 13.44
C ILE A 251 5.24 7.85 12.36
N GLY A 252 5.80 9.05 12.22
CA GLY A 252 5.51 9.97 11.11
C GLY A 252 4.45 11.03 11.39
N GLY A 253 3.87 11.08 12.60
CA GLY A 253 3.04 12.19 13.06
C GLY A 253 3.86 13.29 13.75
N VAL A 254 3.26 14.47 13.94
CA VAL A 254 3.79 15.54 14.80
C VAL A 254 3.42 15.21 16.24
N GLU A 255 4.42 14.96 17.08
CA GLU A 255 4.20 14.39 18.41
C GLU A 255 4.28 15.38 19.56
N GLY A 256 4.73 16.61 19.29
CA GLY A 256 4.90 17.64 20.31
C GLY A 256 5.79 17.17 21.47
N SER A 257 5.44 17.58 22.68
CA SER A 257 6.13 17.18 23.90
C SER A 257 5.32 16.13 24.68
N GLY A 258 6.01 15.44 25.59
CA GLY A 258 5.42 14.41 26.45
C GLY A 258 5.62 12.97 25.94
N PRO A 259 5.19 11.98 26.75
CA PRO A 259 5.38 10.57 26.42
C PRO A 259 4.50 10.15 25.24
N VAL A 260 5.08 9.39 24.31
CA VAL A 260 4.36 8.82 23.15
C VAL A 260 4.29 7.31 23.31
N ILE A 261 3.07 6.76 23.36
CA ILE A 261 2.86 5.31 23.37
C ILE A 261 2.79 4.82 21.92
N ARG A 262 3.91 4.28 21.43
CA ARG A 262 4.00 3.70 20.07
C ARG A 262 3.71 2.20 20.07
N ASN A 263 4.21 1.54 21.10
CA ASN A 263 4.27 0.09 21.17
C ASN A 263 2.93 -0.49 21.67
N THR A 264 2.22 -1.19 20.79
CA THR A 264 0.96 -1.87 21.11
C THR A 264 1.06 -3.37 20.86
N ALA A 265 0.15 -4.14 21.47
CA ALA A 265 0.07 -5.58 21.20
C ALA A 265 -0.17 -5.88 19.72
N HIS A 266 -0.91 -5.02 18.99
CA HIS A 266 -1.14 -5.20 17.55
C HIS A 266 0.13 -5.02 16.71
N ALA A 267 1.03 -4.12 17.10
CA ALA A 267 2.30 -3.93 16.40
C ALA A 267 3.28 -5.11 16.56
N ASN A 268 3.14 -5.90 17.63
CA ASN A 268 4.08 -6.97 17.98
C ASN A 268 3.47 -8.37 17.91
N ILE A 269 2.24 -8.49 17.43
CA ILE A 269 1.64 -9.80 17.22
C ILE A 269 2.36 -10.53 16.07
N PRO A 270 2.69 -11.82 16.21
CA PRO A 270 3.20 -12.61 15.09
C PRO A 270 2.28 -12.48 13.87
N GLY A 271 2.87 -12.27 12.69
CA GLY A 271 2.15 -12.03 11.44
C GLY A 271 1.66 -10.60 11.20
N GLN A 272 1.69 -9.72 12.21
CA GLN A 272 1.24 -8.32 12.15
C GLN A 272 -0.07 -8.17 11.34
N CYS A 273 0.00 -7.60 10.14
CA CYS A 273 -1.16 -7.34 9.29
C CYS A 273 -1.92 -8.63 8.93
N SER A 274 -1.18 -9.70 8.60
CA SER A 274 -1.75 -10.96 8.12
C SER A 274 -2.61 -11.67 9.18
N LYS A 275 -2.27 -11.49 10.47
CA LYS A 275 -3.03 -12.07 11.58
C LYS A 275 -4.50 -11.63 11.57
N CYS A 276 -4.77 -10.35 11.28
CA CYS A 276 -6.11 -9.78 11.30
C CYS A 276 -6.78 -9.73 9.92
N HIS A 277 -6.00 -9.45 8.87
CA HIS A 277 -6.52 -9.27 7.50
C HIS A 277 -6.56 -10.58 6.71
N MET A 278 -5.71 -11.55 7.03
CA MET A 278 -5.62 -12.85 6.36
C MET A 278 -5.77 -14.06 7.30
N PRO A 279 -6.67 -14.03 8.33
CA PRO A 279 -6.81 -15.16 9.23
C PRO A 279 -7.26 -16.42 8.47
N ASP A 280 -6.79 -17.57 8.96
CA ASP A 280 -6.99 -18.88 8.34
C ASP A 280 -6.52 -18.91 6.85
N SER A 281 -5.47 -18.13 6.54
CA SER A 281 -4.87 -17.99 5.20
C SER A 281 -5.80 -17.43 4.11
N ARG A 282 -6.86 -16.70 4.50
CA ARG A 282 -7.80 -16.11 3.54
C ARG A 282 -7.20 -14.93 2.78
N HIS A 283 -7.61 -14.75 1.54
CA HIS A 283 -7.11 -13.69 0.64
C HIS A 283 -8.17 -12.63 0.29
N SER A 284 -9.19 -12.47 1.14
CA SER A 284 -10.16 -11.37 1.03
C SER A 284 -9.67 -10.06 1.65
N PHE A 285 -8.63 -10.12 2.50
CA PHE A 285 -8.02 -8.99 3.24
C PHE A 285 -8.96 -8.22 4.17
N THR A 286 -10.19 -8.70 4.32
CA THR A 286 -11.15 -8.17 5.30
C THR A 286 -10.66 -8.46 6.71
N VAL A 287 -11.05 -7.68 7.71
CA VAL A 287 -10.76 -7.99 9.12
C VAL A 287 -11.81 -8.98 9.64
N SER A 288 -11.40 -9.97 10.44
CA SER A 288 -12.32 -10.92 11.11
C SER A 288 -12.15 -10.83 12.60
N PHE A 289 -13.26 -10.58 13.28
CA PHE A 289 -13.29 -10.56 14.73
C PHE A 289 -13.27 -11.96 15.35
N ASP A 290 -13.80 -12.97 14.67
CA ASP A 290 -13.87 -14.34 15.17
C ASP A 290 -12.54 -15.10 15.06
N LYS A 291 -11.71 -14.77 14.07
CA LYS A 291 -10.43 -15.46 13.82
C LYS A 291 -9.22 -14.57 14.04
N GLY A 292 -9.26 -13.34 13.53
CA GLY A 292 -8.12 -12.43 13.59
C GLY A 292 -7.85 -11.91 15.01
N CYS A 293 -8.91 -11.65 15.76
CA CYS A 293 -8.78 -11.14 17.14
C CYS A 293 -8.59 -12.26 18.19
N ASN A 294 -8.96 -13.51 17.86
CA ASN A 294 -8.78 -14.66 18.73
C ASN A 294 -7.30 -15.12 18.72
N PRO A 295 -6.71 -15.53 19.87
CA PRO A 295 -7.31 -15.69 21.19
C PRO A 295 -7.27 -14.46 22.11
N CYS A 296 -6.70 -13.34 21.66
CA CYS A 296 -6.52 -12.16 22.50
C CYS A 296 -7.85 -11.52 22.91
N HIS A 297 -8.83 -11.55 22.02
CA HIS A 297 -10.19 -11.06 22.24
C HIS A 297 -11.21 -12.07 21.73
N THR A 298 -12.36 -12.13 22.39
CA THR A 298 -13.55 -12.77 21.80
C THR A 298 -14.12 -11.90 20.68
N ALA A 299 -14.87 -12.49 19.75
CA ALA A 299 -15.48 -11.72 18.66
C ALA A 299 -16.38 -10.56 19.16
N ALA A 300 -17.14 -10.80 20.23
CA ALA A 300 -18.01 -9.78 20.83
C ALA A 300 -17.21 -8.64 21.48
N ASP A 301 -16.16 -8.97 22.23
CA ASP A 301 -15.28 -7.98 22.85
C ASP A 301 -14.54 -7.15 21.79
N ALA A 302 -13.99 -7.80 20.76
CA ALA A 302 -13.32 -7.13 19.65
C ALA A 302 -14.26 -6.17 18.90
N ALA A 303 -15.50 -6.60 18.61
CA ALA A 303 -16.50 -5.77 17.95
C ALA A 303 -16.90 -4.55 18.81
N ALA A 304 -17.13 -4.75 20.11
CA ALA A 304 -17.48 -3.67 21.04
C ALA A 304 -16.35 -2.63 21.15
N ARG A 305 -15.12 -3.08 21.39
CA ARG A 305 -13.94 -2.21 21.48
C ARG A 305 -13.69 -1.46 20.18
N THR A 306 -13.76 -2.14 19.05
CA THR A 306 -13.58 -1.51 17.72
C THR A 306 -14.61 -0.42 17.49
N SER A 307 -15.87 -0.64 17.88
CA SER A 307 -16.93 0.36 17.74
C SER A 307 -16.66 1.59 18.61
N VAL A 308 -16.24 1.39 19.87
CA VAL A 308 -15.92 2.48 20.80
C VAL A 308 -14.73 3.32 20.31
N VAL A 309 -13.61 2.68 19.96
CA VAL A 309 -12.41 3.43 19.54
C VAL A 309 -12.64 4.17 18.22
N LYS A 310 -13.41 3.58 17.29
CA LYS A 310 -13.75 4.25 16.02
C LYS A 310 -14.66 5.46 16.25
N GLN A 311 -15.66 5.34 17.11
CA GLN A 311 -16.52 6.45 17.50
C GLN A 311 -15.69 7.61 18.06
N GLU A 312 -14.83 7.30 19.03
CA GLU A 312 -14.00 8.29 19.71
C GLU A 312 -13.05 9.03 18.75
N ILE A 313 -12.33 8.30 17.89
CA ILE A 313 -11.43 8.91 16.91
C ILE A 313 -12.19 9.77 15.90
N VAL A 314 -13.37 9.33 15.43
CA VAL A 314 -14.21 10.11 14.51
C VAL A 314 -14.71 11.40 15.15
N ASP A 315 -15.18 11.33 16.40
CA ASP A 315 -15.62 12.51 17.14
C ASP A 315 -14.47 13.51 17.33
N LYS A 316 -13.30 13.03 17.72
CA LYS A 316 -12.10 13.85 17.93
C LYS A 316 -11.58 14.49 16.63
N LEU A 317 -11.56 13.74 15.51
CA LEU A 317 -11.18 14.27 14.20
C LEU A 317 -12.17 15.32 13.70
N TYR A 318 -13.46 15.08 13.86
CA TYR A 318 -14.50 16.03 13.45
C TYR A 318 -14.40 17.34 14.24
N ALA A 319 -14.21 17.26 15.56
CA ALA A 319 -13.98 18.43 16.40
C ALA A 319 -12.71 19.20 15.98
N LEU A 320 -11.60 18.50 15.73
CA LEU A 320 -10.36 19.11 15.23
C LEU A 320 -10.55 19.82 13.89
N ARG A 321 -11.25 19.18 12.95
CA ARG A 321 -11.62 19.78 11.66
C ARG A 321 -12.40 21.07 11.86
N ASN A 322 -13.43 21.07 12.71
CA ASN A 322 -14.24 22.26 12.98
C ASN A 322 -13.44 23.41 13.59
N ARG A 323 -12.42 23.10 14.41
CA ARG A 323 -11.48 24.10 14.94
C ARG A 323 -10.65 24.73 13.83
N MET A 324 -10.10 23.93 12.92
CA MET A 324 -9.36 24.46 11.76
C MET A 324 -10.27 25.28 10.83
N ASN A 325 -11.49 24.80 10.55
CA ASN A 325 -12.50 25.55 9.79
C ASN A 325 -12.82 26.91 10.42
N SER A 326 -13.07 26.94 11.73
CA SER A 326 -13.41 28.18 12.45
C SER A 326 -12.27 29.20 12.39
N TRP A 327 -11.03 28.73 12.58
CA TRP A 327 -9.85 29.59 12.45
C TRP A 327 -9.69 30.14 11.03
N ALA A 328 -9.84 29.29 10.02
CA ALA A 328 -9.70 29.68 8.62
C ALA A 328 -10.78 30.70 8.21
N LEU A 329 -12.03 30.46 8.63
CA LEU A 329 -13.14 31.39 8.41
C LEU A 329 -12.89 32.76 9.06
N ALA A 330 -12.40 32.79 10.30
CA ALA A 330 -12.09 34.04 11.00
C ALA A 330 -10.90 34.80 10.38
N THR A 331 -9.90 34.07 9.87
CA THR A 331 -8.64 34.65 9.36
C THR A 331 -8.75 35.07 7.90
N PHE A 332 -9.45 34.28 7.07
CA PHE A 332 -9.47 34.43 5.61
C PHE A 332 -10.88 34.59 5.03
N GLY A 333 -11.94 34.47 5.84
CA GLY A 333 -13.33 34.56 5.37
C GLY A 333 -13.86 33.29 4.70
N ASP A 334 -13.11 32.18 4.70
CA ASP A 334 -13.52 30.90 4.13
C ASP A 334 -12.97 29.73 4.99
N GLU A 335 -13.84 28.78 5.31
CA GLU A 335 -13.55 27.66 6.20
C GLU A 335 -12.54 26.65 5.66
N ASP A 336 -12.29 26.64 4.35
CA ASP A 336 -11.34 25.72 3.72
C ASP A 336 -9.91 26.24 3.70
N MET A 337 -9.65 27.49 4.13
CA MET A 337 -8.34 28.14 3.92
C MET A 337 -7.22 27.61 4.84
N TRP A 338 -7.49 26.58 5.64
CA TRP A 338 -6.48 25.76 6.30
C TRP A 338 -5.99 24.59 5.44
N GLU A 339 -6.70 24.22 4.38
CA GLU A 339 -6.40 23.06 3.54
C GLU A 339 -5.14 23.20 2.69
N TYR A 340 -4.71 22.08 2.10
CA TYR A 340 -3.62 22.07 1.12
C TYR A 340 -4.01 22.84 -0.15
N THR A 341 -3.03 23.51 -0.78
CA THR A 341 -3.34 24.42 -1.89
C THR A 341 -3.97 23.70 -3.08
N ALA A 342 -3.51 22.48 -3.41
CA ALA A 342 -4.13 21.70 -4.50
C ALA A 342 -5.60 21.40 -4.19
N THR A 343 -5.94 21.05 -2.94
CA THR A 343 -7.31 20.80 -2.51
C THR A 343 -8.19 22.04 -2.67
N ILE A 344 -7.69 23.20 -2.27
CA ILE A 344 -8.41 24.48 -2.40
C ILE A 344 -8.62 24.82 -3.89
N THR A 345 -7.57 24.73 -4.71
CA THR A 345 -7.64 24.96 -6.16
C THR A 345 -8.61 23.99 -6.85
N GLY A 346 -8.57 22.70 -6.50
CA GLY A 346 -9.45 21.66 -7.07
C GLY A 346 -10.93 21.87 -6.76
N GLU A 347 -11.24 22.64 -5.71
CA GLU A 347 -12.61 23.06 -5.38
C GLU A 347 -12.97 24.44 -5.98
N GLY A 348 -12.15 24.95 -6.91
CA GLY A 348 -12.38 26.20 -7.62
C GLY A 348 -12.11 27.46 -6.81
N LYS A 349 -11.37 27.34 -5.70
CA LYS A 349 -11.04 28.45 -4.79
C LYS A 349 -9.57 28.86 -4.96
N THR A 350 -9.25 30.10 -4.58
CA THR A 350 -7.87 30.59 -4.57
C THR A 350 -7.23 30.33 -3.20
N PRO A 351 -6.12 29.57 -3.12
CA PRO A 351 -5.43 29.33 -1.85
C PRO A 351 -4.87 30.63 -1.25
N PRO A 352 -4.84 30.76 0.09
CA PRO A 352 -4.23 31.92 0.72
C PRO A 352 -2.71 31.82 0.59
N ASN A 353 -2.01 32.95 0.77
CA ASN A 353 -0.56 32.92 0.92
C ASN A 353 -0.18 32.01 2.10
N GLN A 354 0.48 30.90 1.82
CA GLN A 354 0.80 29.87 2.81
C GLN A 354 1.81 30.34 3.88
N THR A 355 2.45 31.50 3.71
CA THR A 355 3.23 32.13 4.78
C THR A 355 2.37 32.73 5.88
N LEU A 356 1.09 33.00 5.60
CA LEU A 356 0.09 33.48 6.58
C LEU A 356 -0.56 32.35 7.36
N VAL A 357 -0.39 31.10 6.92
CA VAL A 357 -0.85 29.91 7.66
C VAL A 357 0.23 29.52 8.68
N PRO A 358 -0.02 29.66 10.00
CA PRO A 358 0.97 29.36 11.02
C PRO A 358 1.41 27.90 11.01
N ILE A 359 2.62 27.65 11.51
CA ILE A 359 3.15 26.28 11.59
C ILE A 359 2.26 25.37 12.44
N GLN A 360 1.62 25.91 13.48
CA GLN A 360 0.66 25.20 14.32
C GLN A 360 -0.50 24.61 13.53
N VAL A 361 -1.09 25.40 12.62
CA VAL A 361 -2.18 24.91 11.75
C VAL A 361 -1.67 23.83 10.80
N LYS A 362 -0.45 23.99 10.26
CA LYS A 362 0.16 22.98 9.37
C LYS A 362 0.44 21.66 10.10
N ARG A 363 0.89 21.71 11.36
CA ARG A 363 1.07 20.53 12.22
C ARG A 363 -0.27 19.86 12.53
N ALA A 364 -1.30 20.65 12.87
CA ALA A 364 -2.65 20.14 13.12
C ALA A 364 -3.23 19.45 11.87
N ARG A 365 -3.10 20.10 10.70
CA ARG A 365 -3.47 19.56 9.39
C ARG A 365 -2.73 18.25 9.08
N HIS A 366 -1.43 18.18 9.34
CA HIS A 366 -0.63 16.97 9.14
C HIS A 366 -1.17 15.80 9.96
N ASN A 367 -1.37 16.01 11.28
CA ASN A 367 -1.90 14.96 12.17
C ASN A 367 -3.33 14.56 11.80
N TYR A 368 -4.17 15.52 11.44
CA TYR A 368 -5.53 15.25 10.94
C TYR A 368 -5.50 14.27 9.76
N TYR A 369 -4.74 14.58 8.72
CA TYR A 369 -4.62 13.72 7.54
C TYR A 369 -3.88 12.42 7.81
N PHE A 370 -2.88 12.42 8.71
CA PHE A 370 -2.16 11.21 9.08
C PHE A 370 -3.09 10.17 9.70
N VAL A 371 -3.95 10.57 10.64
CA VAL A 371 -4.92 9.65 11.25
C VAL A 371 -6.03 9.30 10.28
N LEU A 372 -6.52 10.26 9.49
CA LEU A 372 -7.62 10.05 8.56
C LEU A 372 -7.26 9.09 7.41
N ARG A 373 -6.03 9.16 6.89
CA ARG A 373 -5.56 8.33 5.76
C ARG A 373 -5.17 6.91 6.15
N ASP A 374 -4.94 6.65 7.42
CA ASP A 374 -4.79 5.29 7.93
C ASP A 374 -6.10 4.48 7.74
N LYS A 375 -7.26 5.16 7.77
CA LYS A 375 -8.61 4.63 7.50
C LYS A 375 -9.10 3.52 8.43
N CYS A 376 -8.32 3.10 9.44
CA CYS A 376 -8.83 2.17 10.44
C CYS A 376 -9.62 2.89 11.54
N PHE A 377 -9.32 4.18 11.78
CA PHE A 377 -9.90 5.02 12.83
C PHE A 377 -9.65 4.48 14.24
N GLY A 378 -8.43 4.02 14.53
CA GLY A 378 -7.99 3.63 15.87
C GLY A 378 -7.41 2.21 15.99
N PRO A 379 -8.04 1.14 15.48
CA PRO A 379 -7.60 -0.24 15.71
C PRO A 379 -6.12 -0.55 15.44
N HIS A 380 -5.46 0.07 14.47
CA HIS A 380 -4.02 -0.12 14.25
C HIS A 380 -3.19 0.41 15.43
N ASN A 381 -3.49 1.60 15.94
CA ASN A 381 -2.79 2.19 17.09
C ASN A 381 -3.60 3.34 17.74
N PHE A 382 -4.57 2.98 18.57
CA PHE A 382 -5.45 3.96 19.21
C PHE A 382 -4.70 4.96 20.09
N PRO A 383 -3.76 4.55 20.98
CA PRO A 383 -3.01 5.50 21.80
C PRO A 383 -2.23 6.52 20.96
N TYR A 384 -1.64 6.09 19.84
CA TYR A 384 -0.91 7.00 18.97
C TYR A 384 -1.85 7.95 18.21
N ALA A 385 -2.94 7.42 17.63
CA ALA A 385 -3.93 8.26 16.94
C ALA A 385 -4.52 9.33 17.87
N ASP A 386 -4.87 8.94 19.10
CA ASP A 386 -5.37 9.86 20.12
C ASP A 386 -4.34 10.92 20.50
N HIS A 387 -3.08 10.50 20.73
CA HIS A 387 -1.98 11.41 20.99
C HIS A 387 -1.82 12.45 19.88
N LEU A 388 -1.82 12.05 18.61
CA LEU A 388 -1.67 12.97 17.48
C LEU A 388 -2.82 13.99 17.41
N ILE A 389 -4.06 13.57 17.67
CA ILE A 389 -5.20 14.49 17.68
C ILE A 389 -5.14 15.45 18.87
N ARG A 390 -4.69 14.99 20.04
CA ARG A 390 -4.43 15.86 21.21
C ARG A 390 -3.39 16.93 20.87
N ILE A 391 -2.24 16.54 20.32
CA ILE A 391 -1.19 17.48 19.91
C ILE A 391 -1.70 18.47 18.86
N ALA A 392 -2.53 18.02 17.91
CA ALA A 392 -3.14 18.91 16.93
C ALA A 392 -4.07 19.94 17.59
N ASN A 393 -4.85 19.53 18.60
CA ASN A 393 -5.70 20.46 19.37
C ASN A 393 -4.86 21.46 20.17
N GLU A 394 -3.77 21.05 20.80
CA GLU A 394 -2.84 21.94 21.51
C GLU A 394 -2.25 23.00 20.58
N ASN A 395 -1.85 22.60 19.37
CA ASN A 395 -1.40 23.55 18.34
C ASN A 395 -2.52 24.55 17.97
N MET A 396 -3.77 24.08 17.88
CA MET A 396 -4.90 24.98 17.64
C MET A 396 -5.21 25.88 18.84
N ASP A 397 -5.01 25.42 20.08
CA ASP A 397 -5.17 26.24 21.29
C ASP A 397 -4.17 27.41 21.28
N GLU A 398 -2.91 27.18 20.88
CA GLU A 398 -1.93 28.26 20.71
C GLU A 398 -2.39 29.32 19.69
N VAL A 399 -2.95 28.88 18.57
CA VAL A 399 -3.48 29.77 17.52
C VAL A 399 -4.68 30.58 18.05
N PHE A 400 -5.59 29.95 18.79
CA PHE A 400 -6.74 30.65 19.39
C PHE A 400 -6.36 31.55 20.55
N ALA A 401 -5.37 31.21 21.37
CA ALA A 401 -4.86 32.12 22.39
C ALA A 401 -4.28 33.41 21.78
N SER A 402 -3.78 33.33 20.54
CA SER A 402 -3.28 34.47 19.77
C SER A 402 -4.35 35.20 18.93
N SER A 403 -5.60 34.71 18.89
CA SER A 403 -6.69 35.28 18.06
C SER A 403 -7.97 35.53 18.87
N ALA A 404 -8.71 36.60 18.57
CA ALA A 404 -9.82 37.07 19.40
C ALA A 404 -11.14 36.27 19.27
N SER A 405 -11.15 35.10 18.63
CA SER A 405 -12.40 34.36 18.35
C SER A 405 -12.34 32.90 18.80
N MET A 406 -13.30 32.50 19.63
CA MET A 406 -13.50 31.12 20.07
C MET A 406 -14.41 30.36 19.09
N PRO A 407 -14.18 29.05 18.85
CA PRO A 407 -14.98 28.25 17.93
C PRO A 407 -16.43 28.04 18.40
N GLY A 408 -17.35 27.93 17.43
CA GLY A 408 -18.77 27.62 17.63
C GLY A 408 -19.00 26.16 18.04
N ARG A 409 -20.10 25.93 18.77
CA ARG A 409 -20.46 24.63 19.38
C ARG A 409 -20.63 23.52 18.34
N ASP A 410 -20.13 22.35 18.72
CA ASP A 410 -20.29 21.07 18.02
C ASP A 410 -21.78 20.77 17.79
N ALA A 411 -22.19 20.66 16.52
CA ALA A 411 -23.53 20.26 16.17
C ALA A 411 -23.72 18.77 16.50
N GLY A 412 -24.86 18.40 17.09
CA GLY A 412 -25.22 17.02 17.47
C GLY A 412 -25.42 16.08 16.28
N LEU A 413 -24.43 15.95 15.40
CA LEU A 413 -24.41 15.07 14.25
C LEU A 413 -24.18 13.62 14.69
N THR A 414 -24.78 12.69 13.95
CA THR A 414 -24.56 11.25 14.15
C THR A 414 -23.17 10.84 13.70
N TYR A 415 -22.71 9.68 14.17
CA TYR A 415 -21.45 9.07 13.76
C TYR A 415 -21.32 8.97 12.23
N GLU A 416 -22.36 8.48 11.56
CA GLU A 416 -22.36 8.26 10.11
C GLU A 416 -22.18 9.58 9.36
N ARG A 417 -22.81 10.65 9.85
CA ARG A 417 -22.67 11.97 9.23
C ARG A 417 -21.28 12.55 9.43
N LYS A 418 -20.71 12.43 10.63
CA LYS A 418 -19.32 12.85 10.90
C LYS A 418 -18.34 12.07 10.03
N MET A 419 -18.47 10.75 10.00
CA MET A 419 -17.66 9.87 9.15
C MET A 419 -17.75 10.26 7.67
N ALA A 420 -18.96 10.50 7.15
CA ALA A 420 -19.14 10.91 5.76
C ALA A 420 -18.43 12.24 5.43
N ILE A 421 -18.44 13.21 6.36
CA ILE A 421 -17.72 14.48 6.20
C ILE A 421 -16.21 14.24 6.17
N LEU A 422 -15.68 13.48 7.12
CA LEU A 422 -14.25 13.16 7.18
C LEU A 422 -13.78 12.42 5.92
N LEU A 423 -14.55 11.42 5.46
CA LEU A 423 -14.26 10.71 4.21
C LEU A 423 -14.37 11.61 2.98
N SER A 424 -15.24 12.62 3.00
CA SER A 424 -15.33 13.58 1.91
C SER A 424 -14.06 14.43 1.77
N ASP A 425 -13.40 14.79 2.88
CA ASP A 425 -12.12 15.50 2.82
C ASP A 425 -11.04 14.65 2.15
N LEU A 426 -11.00 13.33 2.40
CA LEU A 426 -10.12 12.42 1.67
C LEU A 426 -10.40 12.43 0.17
N GLU A 427 -11.66 12.33 -0.22
CA GLU A 427 -12.04 12.35 -1.64
C GLU A 427 -11.72 13.70 -2.31
N ARG A 428 -11.84 14.82 -1.59
CA ARG A 428 -11.38 16.14 -2.07
C ARG A 428 -9.88 16.15 -2.34
N THR A 429 -9.06 15.71 -1.37
CA THR A 429 -7.60 15.64 -1.57
C THR A 429 -7.20 14.69 -2.69
N LYS A 430 -7.95 13.59 -2.86
CA LYS A 430 -7.73 12.65 -3.95
C LYS A 430 -8.03 13.33 -5.27
N ARG A 431 -9.19 13.94 -5.48
CA ARG A 431 -9.51 14.67 -6.74
C ARG A 431 -8.47 15.74 -7.08
N ALA A 432 -8.05 16.52 -6.10
CA ALA A 432 -7.01 17.55 -6.26
C ALA A 432 -5.60 16.99 -6.52
N GLY A 433 -5.33 15.79 -6.02
CA GLY A 433 -4.13 15.02 -6.37
C GLY A 433 -4.08 14.63 -7.86
N TRP A 434 -5.24 14.62 -8.52
CA TRP A 434 -5.40 14.19 -9.91
C TRP A 434 -5.51 15.37 -10.87
N SER A 435 -5.66 16.61 -10.37
CA SER A 435 -6.02 17.79 -11.17
C SER A 435 -4.90 18.80 -11.44
N GLU A 436 -3.62 18.47 -11.23
CA GLU A 436 -2.52 19.40 -11.58
C GLU A 436 -1.36 18.74 -12.32
N ASP A 437 -1.64 17.72 -13.14
CA ASP A 437 -0.78 17.25 -14.24
C ASP A 437 -1.56 16.17 -15.05
N GLU A 438 -2.72 16.54 -15.60
CA GLU A 438 -3.15 16.00 -16.91
C GLU A 438 -2.36 16.73 -18.00
#